data_AF-Q5WDF4-F1
#
_entry.id   AF-Q5WDF4-F1
#
_cell.length_a   1.000
_cell.length_b   1.000
_cell.length_c   1.000
_cell.angle_alpha   90.00
_cell.angle_beta   90.00
_cell.angle_gamma   90.00
#
_symmetry.space_group_name_H-M   'P 1'
#
loop_
_entity.id
_entity.type
_entity.pdbx_description
1 polymer ?
#
loop_
_entity_poly.entity_id
_entity_poly.type
_entity_poly.pdbx_seq_one_letter_code
_entity_poly.pdbx_strand_id
1 'polypeptide(L)'
;MSYASVKGQTEELLHLLARPFPQEDDERDDFLEDVNRLLGLRQSMIEASTSRFTTEEASFLMEQDRLLTARLNVVSAAIKQDLKEIADQKRVHKGYERGAVLATKGAFIDEKTR
;
A
#
# COMPACT_ATOMS: atom_id res chain seq x y z
N MET A 1 -3.11 21.61 22.00
CA MET A 1 -4.01 20.79 21.17
C MET A 1 -4.83 19.89 22.08
N SER A 2 -6.07 19.53 21.71
CA SER A 2 -6.98 18.74 22.56
C SER A 2 -7.13 17.30 22.08
N TYR A 3 -7.54 16.40 22.99
CA TYR A 3 -7.93 15.02 22.70
C TYR A 3 -8.91 14.91 21.52
N ALA A 4 -9.90 15.81 21.45
CA ALA A 4 -10.89 15.82 20.38
C ALA A 4 -10.27 16.00 18.99
N SER A 5 -9.19 16.79 18.87
CA SER A 5 -8.47 16.97 17.60
C SER A 5 -7.77 15.69 17.16
N VAL A 6 -7.07 15.01 18.08
CA VAL A 6 -6.39 13.74 17.78
C VAL A 6 -7.39 12.64 17.43
N LYS A 7 -8.51 12.57 18.17
CA LYS A 7 -9.60 11.64 17.90
C LYS A 7 -10.22 11.88 16.52
N GLY A 8 -10.58 13.12 16.20
CA GLY A 8 -11.13 13.46 14.89
C GLY A 8 -10.18 13.11 13.75
N GLN A 9 -8.89 13.39 13.91
CA GLN A 9 -7.88 13.04 12.90
C GLN A 9 -7.72 11.53 12.73
N THR A 10 -7.82 10.78 13.83
CA THR A 10 -7.74 9.31 13.82
C THR A 10 -8.98 8.70 13.15
N GLU A 11 -10.16 9.26 13.40
CA GLU A 11 -11.42 8.85 12.74
C GLU A 11 -11.38 9.11 11.23
N GLU A 12 -10.90 10.28 10.80
CA GLU A 12 -10.72 10.59 9.38
C GLU A 12 -9.78 9.59 8.69
N LEU A 13 -8.65 9.28 9.32
CA LEU A 13 -7.71 8.30 8.78
C LEU A 13 -8.32 6.89 8.71
N LEU A 14 -9.10 6.49 9.72
CA LEU A 14 -9.84 5.22 9.70
C LEU A 14 -10.89 5.19 8.57
N HIS A 15 -11.56 6.31 8.30
CA HIS A 15 -12.51 6.42 7.19
C HIS A 15 -11.82 6.32 5.82
N LEU A 16 -10.64 6.94 5.66
CA LEU A 16 -9.84 6.81 4.44
C LEU A 16 -9.40 5.35 4.24
N LEU A 17 -8.86 4.71 5.27
CA LEU A 17 -8.40 3.33 5.24
C LEU A 17 -9.53 2.28 5.17
N ALA A 18 -10.79 2.68 5.36
CA ALA A 18 -11.94 1.82 5.14
C ALA A 18 -12.32 1.69 3.66
N ARG A 19 -11.84 2.61 2.81
CA ARG A 19 -12.05 2.55 1.36
C ARG A 19 -11.23 1.39 0.76
N PRO A 20 -11.71 0.77 -0.34
CA PRO A 20 -10.90 -0.20 -1.08
C PRO A 20 -9.56 0.41 -1.52
N PHE A 21 -8.51 -0.40 -1.56
CA PHE A 21 -7.22 0.05 -2.07
C PHE A 21 -7.35 0.36 -3.58
N PRO A 22 -6.99 1.58 -4.03
CA PRO A 22 -7.13 1.95 -5.44
C PRO A 22 -6.33 1.03 -6.36
N GLN A 23 -6.81 0.84 -7.59
CA GLN A 23 -6.20 -0.05 -8.57
C GLN A 23 -5.38 0.72 -9.62
N GLU A 24 -5.74 1.98 -9.87
CA GLU A 24 -5.05 2.86 -10.81
C GLU A 24 -3.82 3.48 -10.14
N ASP A 25 -2.72 3.60 -10.89
CA ASP A 25 -1.43 4.09 -10.35
C ASP A 25 -1.54 5.53 -9.82
N ASP A 26 -2.19 6.43 -10.55
CA ASP A 26 -2.37 7.83 -10.13
C ASP A 26 -3.22 7.93 -8.85
N GLU A 27 -4.33 7.19 -8.78
CA GLU A 27 -5.19 7.16 -7.58
C GLU A 27 -4.50 6.52 -6.36
N ARG A 28 -3.60 5.55 -6.61
CA ARG A 28 -2.80 4.92 -5.55
C ARG A 28 -1.81 5.90 -4.95
N ASP A 29 -1.13 6.68 -5.78
CA ASP A 29 -0.16 7.66 -5.32
C ASP A 29 -0.86 8.76 -4.49
N ASP A 30 -1.98 9.28 -4.97
CA ASP A 30 -2.82 10.25 -4.23
C ASP A 30 -3.30 9.67 -2.88
N PHE A 31 -3.78 8.43 -2.87
CA PHE A 31 -4.23 7.75 -1.66
C PHE A 31 -3.10 7.60 -0.63
N LEU A 32 -1.90 7.21 -1.08
CA LEU A 32 -0.75 7.03 -0.20
C LEU A 32 -0.22 8.37 0.32
N GLU A 33 -0.26 9.43 -0.48
CA GLU A 33 0.09 10.78 -0.05
C GLU A 33 -0.89 11.27 1.02
N ASP A 34 -2.19 11.08 0.81
CA ASP A 34 -3.23 11.43 1.77
C ASP A 34 -3.06 10.67 3.09
N VAL A 35 -2.83 9.35 3.05
CA VAL A 35 -2.57 8.54 4.24
C VAL A 35 -1.33 9.05 4.99
N ASN A 36 -0.23 9.33 4.29
CA ASN A 36 1.00 9.84 4.91
C ASN A 36 0.80 11.23 5.52
N ARG A 37 0.07 12.12 4.84
CA ARG A 37 -0.25 13.46 5.35
C ARG A 37 -1.04 13.37 6.65
N LEU A 38 -2.09 12.56 6.68
CA LEU A 38 -2.95 12.41 7.87
C LEU A 38 -2.20 11.74 9.03
N LEU A 39 -1.33 10.76 8.75
CA LEU A 39 -0.45 10.15 9.75
C LEU A 39 0.53 11.16 10.35
N GLY A 40 1.17 11.98 9.50
CA GLY A 40 2.09 13.03 9.93
C GLY A 40 1.42 14.12 10.77
N LEU A 41 0.21 14.54 10.36
CA LEU A 41 -0.61 15.48 11.13
C LEU A 41 -0.96 14.89 12.49
N ARG A 42 -1.49 13.66 12.54
CA ARG A 42 -1.83 12.97 13.80
C ARG A 42 -0.62 12.90 14.74
N GLN A 43 0.55 12.50 14.23
CA GLN A 43 1.77 12.42 15.04
C GLN A 43 2.16 13.78 15.60
N SER A 44 2.14 14.82 14.77
CA SER A 44 2.41 16.20 15.19
C SER A 44 1.43 16.68 16.25
N MET A 45 0.15 16.31 16.15
CA MET A 45 -0.87 16.64 17.15
C MET A 45 -0.60 15.96 18.49
N ILE A 46 -0.21 14.68 18.47
CA ILE A 46 0.12 13.89 19.66
C ILE A 46 1.37 14.46 20.35
N GLU A 47 2.40 14.81 19.59
CA GLU A 47 3.63 15.40 20.12
C GLU A 47 3.39 16.81 20.69
N ALA A 48 2.54 17.60 20.05
CA ALA A 48 2.18 18.94 20.50
C ALA A 48 1.18 18.96 21.66
N SER A 49 0.53 17.84 21.99
CA SER A 49 -0.28 17.71 23.21
C SER A 49 0.63 17.64 24.44
N THR A 50 0.97 18.82 24.98
CA THR A 50 1.65 19.00 26.28
C THR A 50 0.78 18.58 27.47
N SER A 51 -0.53 18.47 27.28
CA SER A 51 -1.48 17.93 28.26
C SER A 51 -1.54 16.41 28.16
N ARG A 52 -1.19 15.71 29.25
CA ARG A 52 -1.41 14.27 29.36
C ARG A 52 -2.91 14.00 29.22
N PHE A 53 -3.29 13.19 28.23
CA PHE A 53 -4.63 12.63 28.13
C PHE A 53 -5.00 11.96 29.45
N THR A 54 -6.28 11.98 29.81
CA THR A 54 -6.78 11.13 30.88
C THR A 54 -6.55 9.66 30.55
N THR A 55 -6.55 8.79 31.55
CA THR A 55 -6.37 7.34 31.33
C THR A 55 -7.41 6.76 30.38
N GLU A 56 -8.66 7.25 30.45
CA GLU A 56 -9.76 6.83 29.58
C GLU A 56 -9.54 7.26 28.13
N GLU A 57 -9.18 8.52 27.91
CA GLU A 57 -8.84 9.07 26.59
C GLU A 57 -7.64 8.37 25.96
N ALA A 58 -6.58 8.12 26.74
CA ALA A 58 -5.42 7.38 26.28
C ALA A 58 -5.79 5.94 25.89
N SER A 59 -6.61 5.26 26.70
CA SER A 59 -7.08 3.91 26.41
C SER A 59 -7.90 3.85 25.12
N PHE A 60 -8.76 4.85 24.89
CA PHE A 60 -9.53 4.96 23.65
C PHE A 60 -8.63 5.16 22.42
N LEU A 61 -7.66 6.07 22.49
CA LEU A 61 -6.69 6.28 21.40
C LEU A 61 -5.87 5.03 21.12
N MET A 62 -5.46 4.30 22.16
CA MET A 62 -4.73 3.03 21.98
C MET A 62 -5.57 1.97 21.26
N GLU A 63 -6.87 1.92 21.51
CA GLU A 63 -7.76 0.99 20.80
C GLU A 63 -7.95 1.41 19.33
N GLN A 64 -8.11 2.72 19.07
CA GLN A 64 -8.12 3.23 17.71
C GLN A 64 -6.80 2.94 16.97
N ASP A 65 -5.66 2.99 17.66
CA ASP A 65 -4.35 2.67 17.06
C ASP A 65 -4.20 1.21 16.69
N ARG A 66 -4.79 0.30 17.47
CA ARG A 66 -4.85 -1.12 17.10
C ARG A 66 -5.65 -1.32 15.82
N LEU A 67 -6.83 -0.68 15.72
CA LEU A 67 -7.66 -0.71 14.52
C LEU A 67 -6.92 -0.12 13.31
N LEU A 68 -6.25 1.02 13.51
CA LEU A 68 -5.45 1.69 12.50
C LEU A 68 -4.34 0.78 11.97
N THR A 69 -3.59 0.16 12.89
CA THR A 69 -2.50 -0.76 12.57
C THR A 69 -3.02 -1.95 11.77
N ALA A 70 -4.15 -2.53 12.16
CA ALA A 70 -4.77 -3.63 11.42
C ALA A 70 -5.12 -3.22 9.98
N ARG A 71 -5.68 -2.02 9.77
CA ARG A 71 -6.04 -1.50 8.44
C ARG A 71 -4.80 -1.19 7.58
N LEU A 72 -3.79 -0.56 8.16
CA LEU A 72 -2.52 -0.29 7.48
C LEU A 72 -1.81 -1.58 7.07
N ASN A 73 -1.93 -2.65 7.87
CA ASN A 73 -1.39 -3.96 7.50
C ASN A 73 -2.09 -4.56 6.27
N VAL A 74 -3.40 -4.35 6.12
CA VAL A 74 -4.14 -4.77 4.92
C VAL A 74 -3.64 -4.01 3.69
N VAL A 75 -3.46 -2.69 3.78
CA VAL A 75 -2.89 -1.87 2.70
C VAL A 75 -1.47 -2.32 2.37
N SER A 76 -0.63 -2.57 3.39
CA SER A 76 0.73 -3.09 3.20
C SER A 76 0.76 -4.46 2.51
N ALA A 77 -0.21 -5.33 2.83
CA ALA A 77 -0.33 -6.63 2.18
C ALA A 77 -0.70 -6.49 0.70
N ALA A 78 -1.63 -5.59 0.36
CA ALA A 78 -1.99 -5.29 -1.02
C ALA A 78 -0.78 -4.80 -1.83
N ILE A 79 -0.05 -3.80 -1.31
CA ILE A 79 1.16 -3.28 -1.96
C ILE A 79 2.21 -4.38 -2.19
N LYS A 80 2.41 -5.27 -1.21
CA LYS A 80 3.36 -6.39 -1.34
C LYS A 80 2.92 -7.39 -2.42
N GLN A 81 1.62 -7.64 -2.55
CA GLN A 81 1.09 -8.49 -3.60
C GLN A 81 1.34 -7.87 -4.97
N ASP A 82 1.03 -6.59 -5.16
CA ASP A 82 1.24 -5.87 -6.42
C ASP A 82 2.72 -5.90 -6.85
N LEU A 83 3.64 -5.66 -5.91
CA LEU A 83 5.08 -5.74 -6.17
C LEU A 83 5.53 -7.14 -6.61
N LYS A 84 4.92 -8.18 -6.03
CA LYS A 84 5.20 -9.57 -6.42
C LYS A 84 4.68 -9.85 -7.84
N GLU A 85 3.48 -9.39 -8.17
CA GLU A 85 2.91 -9.55 -9.51
C GLU A 85 3.75 -8.84 -10.57
N ILE A 86 4.21 -7.62 -10.30
CA ILE A 86 5.15 -6.89 -11.18
C ILE A 86 6.47 -7.66 -11.34
N ALA A 87 7.02 -8.21 -10.25
CA ALA A 87 8.26 -9.00 -10.31
C ALA A 87 8.08 -10.29 -11.12
N ASP A 88 6.95 -10.98 -10.96
CA ASP A 88 6.60 -12.18 -11.72
C ASP A 88 6.40 -11.87 -13.20
N GLN A 89 5.70 -10.78 -13.56
CA GLN A 89 5.56 -10.32 -14.94
C GLN A 89 6.93 -10.04 -15.58
N LYS A 90 7.83 -9.32 -14.88
CA LYS A 90 9.19 -9.06 -15.36
C LYS A 90 9.99 -10.35 -15.57
N ARG A 91 9.81 -11.36 -14.71
CA ARG A 91 10.46 -12.67 -14.85
C ARG A 91 9.94 -13.43 -16.06
N VAL A 92 8.63 -13.44 -16.28
CA VAL A 92 7.99 -14.08 -17.44
C VAL A 92 8.44 -13.43 -18.75
N HIS A 93 8.47 -12.10 -18.81
CA HIS A 93 8.94 -11.36 -20.00
C HIS A 93 10.39 -11.71 -20.37
N LYS A 94 11.29 -11.82 -19.38
CA LYS A 94 12.68 -12.29 -19.60
C LYS A 94 12.78 -13.75 -20.07
N GLY A 95 11.83 -14.60 -19.66
CA GLY A 95 11.74 -15.99 -20.09
C GLY A 95 11.39 -16.12 -21.58
N TYR A 96 10.41 -15.33 -22.05
CA TYR A 96 10.04 -15.28 -23.47
C TYR A 96 11.13 -14.70 -24.35
N GLU A 97 11.83 -13.64 -23.92
CA GLU A 97 12.99 -13.11 -24.66
C GLU A 97 14.10 -14.16 -24.82
N ARG A 98 14.41 -14.93 -23.75
CA ARG A 98 15.37 -16.04 -23.84
C ARG A 98 14.88 -17.18 -24.74
N GLY A 99 13.59 -17.51 -24.70
CA GLY A 99 12.98 -18.55 -25.56
C GLY A 99 12.94 -18.16 -27.04
N ALA A 100 12.63 -16.90 -27.35
CA ALA A 100 12.60 -16.37 -28.72
C ALA A 100 14.00 -16.34 -29.35
N VAL A 101 15.04 -15.97 -28.58
CA VAL A 101 16.43 -15.98 -29.04
C VAL A 101 16.92 -17.42 -29.31
N LEU A 102 16.46 -18.41 -28.54
CA LEU A 102 16.79 -19.83 -28.76
C LEU A 102 16.03 -20.44 -29.95
N ALA A 103 14.77 -20.05 -30.19
CA ALA A 103 13.97 -20.54 -31.31
C ALA A 103 14.47 -20.04 -32.69
N THR A 104 15.10 -18.87 -32.75
CA THR A 104 15.66 -18.33 -34.01
C THR A 104 16.96 -18.99 -34.48
N LYS A 105 17.57 -19.90 -33.71
CA LYS A 105 18.88 -20.51 -34.03
C LYS A 105 18.85 -21.96 -34.52
N GLY A 106 17.69 -22.53 -34.86
CA GLY A 106 17.71 -23.94 -35.29
C GLY A 106 16.42 -24.54 -35.84
N ALA A 107 15.74 -23.90 -36.80
CA ALA A 107 14.69 -24.57 -37.57
C ALA A 107 14.78 -24.22 -39.06
N PHE A 108 15.66 -24.92 -39.78
CA PHE A 108 15.51 -25.09 -41.22
C PHE A 108 14.65 -26.35 -41.42
N ILE A 109 13.38 -26.17 -41.78
CA ILE A 109 12.57 -27.24 -42.31
C ILE A 109 12.96 -27.36 -43.79
N ASP A 110 13.70 -28.41 -44.14
CA ASP A 110 13.92 -28.82 -45.52
C ASP A 110 12.60 -29.41 -46.04
N GLU A 111 11.75 -28.56 -46.61
CA GLU A 111 10.58 -29.00 -47.34
C GLU A 111 11.03 -29.46 -48.74
N LYS A 112 11.51 -30.69 -48.83
CA LYS A 112 11.76 -31.32 -50.13
C LYS A 112 10.43 -31.63 -50.80
N THR A 113 10.04 -30.70 -51.66
CA THR A 113 8.93 -30.83 -52.58
C THR A 113 9.39 -31.66 -53.79
N ARG A 114 8.77 -32.84 -53.95
CA ARG A 114 8.60 -33.64 -55.19
C ARG A 114 9.80 -34.35 -55.82
#